data_AF-A0AAN0XZZ9-F1
#
_entry.id   AF-A0AAN0XZZ9-F1
#
_cell.length_a   1.000
_cell.length_b   1.000
_cell.length_c   1.000
_cell.angle_alpha   90.00
_cell.angle_beta   90.00
_cell.angle_gamma   90.00
#
_symmetry.space_group_name_H-M   'P 1'
#
loop_
_entity.id
_entity.type
_entity.pdbx_description
1 polymer ?
#
loop_
_entity_poly.entity_id
_entity_poly.type
_entity_poly.pdbx_seq_one_letter_code
_entity_poly.pdbx_strand_id
1 'polypeptide(L)'
;MVVLGYLALGVLVASLAARQGRSFFNWLLLSVLMTPVVGAMALYFEGKPVSAEESAVLEGCIEVFNLMYDPSLHSTPFLVSVHNRVKAGDAIDSVVLRSAISEIEKIDTERDCLVKARFVND
;
A
#
# COMPACT_ATOMS: atom_id res chain seq x y z
N MET A 1 -16.91 -17.94 8.35
CA MET A 1 -18.12 -18.36 9.11
C MET A 1 -18.36 -17.56 10.39
N VAL A 2 -17.33 -17.03 11.05
CA VAL A 2 -17.46 -16.31 12.34
C VAL A 2 -18.22 -14.97 12.23
N VAL A 3 -18.04 -14.22 11.14
CA VAL A 3 -18.65 -12.88 10.94
C VAL A 3 -20.18 -12.93 10.82
N LEU A 4 -20.73 -13.97 10.17
CA LEU A 4 -22.18 -14.17 10.05
C LEU A 4 -22.84 -14.42 11.41
N GLY A 5 -22.13 -15.09 12.33
CA GLY A 5 -22.60 -15.30 13.71
C GLY A 5 -22.70 -13.99 14.49
N TYR A 6 -21.70 -13.10 14.36
CA TYR A 6 -21.71 -11.79 15.01
C TYR A 6 -22.77 -10.83 14.43
N LEU A 7 -23.00 -10.86 13.11
CA LEU A 7 -24.07 -10.10 12.48
C LEU A 7 -25.46 -10.56 12.95
N ALA A 8 -25.69 -11.88 13.01
CA ALA A 8 -26.95 -12.43 13.51
C ALA A 8 -27.17 -12.07 14.99
N LEU A 9 -26.12 -12.13 15.82
CA LEU A 9 -26.18 -11.76 17.23
C LEU A 9 -26.45 -10.24 17.40
N GLY A 10 -25.81 -9.40 16.59
CA GLY A 10 -26.03 -7.95 16.58
C GLY A 10 -27.46 -7.56 16.20
N VAL A 11 -28.04 -8.22 15.18
CA VAL A 11 -29.44 -8.01 14.77
C VAL A 11 -30.42 -8.48 15.85
N LEU A 12 -30.12 -9.59 16.55
CA LEU A 12 -30.96 -10.12 17.61
C LEU A 12 -30.95 -9.21 18.84
N VAL A 13 -29.78 -8.68 19.23
CA VAL A 13 -29.67 -7.71 20.33
C VAL A 13 -30.32 -6.37 19.98
N ALA A 14 -30.15 -5.88 18.74
CA ALA A 14 -30.80 -4.65 18.28
C ALA A 14 -32.33 -4.75 18.26
N SER A 15 -32.87 -5.91 17.85
CA SER A 15 -34.33 -6.15 17.84
C SER A 15 -34.92 -6.33 19.24
N LEU A 16 -34.17 -6.92 20.18
CA LEU A 16 -34.52 -6.94 21.61
C LEU A 16 -34.47 -5.54 22.23
N ALA A 17 -33.45 -4.74 21.91
CA ALA A 17 -33.32 -3.36 22.39
C ALA A 17 -34.43 -2.44 21.87
N ALA A 18 -34.86 -2.62 20.62
CA ALA A 18 -35.98 -1.88 20.02
C ALA A 18 -37.33 -2.21 20.69
N ARG A 19 -37.52 -3.43 21.19
CA ARG A 19 -38.75 -3.86 21.87
C ARG A 19 -38.88 -3.39 23.33
N GLN A 20 -37.77 -3.12 24.02
CA GLN A 20 -37.79 -2.89 25.46
C GLN A 20 -37.71 -1.42 25.91
N GLY A 21 -37.68 -0.45 25.00
CA GLY A 21 -37.84 0.98 25.34
C GLY A 21 -36.73 1.57 26.20
N ARG A 22 -35.85 2.38 25.57
CA ARG A 22 -34.94 3.39 26.18
C ARG A 22 -34.30 3.07 27.56
N SER A 23 -34.01 1.81 27.87
CA SER A 23 -33.17 1.50 29.02
C SER A 23 -31.72 1.83 28.65
N PHE A 24 -31.11 2.79 29.36
CA PHE A 24 -29.70 3.16 29.23
C PHE A 24 -28.78 1.94 29.27
N PHE A 25 -29.15 0.92 30.04
CA PHE A 25 -28.44 -0.35 30.13
C PHE A 25 -28.40 -1.12 28.81
N ASN A 26 -29.49 -1.16 28.03
CA ASN A 26 -29.51 -1.83 26.72
C ASN A 26 -28.67 -1.09 25.68
N TRP A 27 -28.61 0.24 25.76
CA TRP A 27 -27.74 1.04 24.90
C TRP A 27 -26.25 0.86 25.23
N LEU A 28 -25.93 0.78 26.53
CA LEU A 28 -24.57 0.47 27.00
C LEU A 28 -24.16 -0.94 26.55
N LEU A 29 -25.06 -1.91 26.61
CA LEU A 29 -24.79 -3.28 26.18
C LEU A 29 -24.59 -3.37 24.67
N LEU A 30 -25.38 -2.61 23.90
CA LEU A 30 -25.22 -2.49 22.45
C LEU A 30 -23.88 -1.85 22.07
N SER A 31 -23.46 -0.77 22.75
CA SER A 31 -22.18 -0.13 22.47
C SER A 31 -21.01 -1.06 22.79
N VAL A 32 -21.02 -1.72 23.95
CA VAL A 32 -19.98 -2.68 24.34
C VAL A 32 -19.89 -3.86 23.36
N LEU A 33 -21.00 -4.29 22.75
CA LEU A 33 -21.00 -5.35 21.72
C LEU A 33 -20.58 -4.84 20.33
N MET A 34 -20.92 -3.60 19.97
CA MET A 34 -20.58 -3.04 18.66
C MET A 34 -19.14 -2.54 18.58
N THR A 35 -18.54 -2.08 19.69
CA THR A 35 -17.13 -1.64 19.73
C THR A 35 -16.14 -2.73 19.26
N PRO A 36 -16.21 -4.00 19.70
CA PRO A 36 -15.32 -5.04 19.19
C PRO A 36 -15.64 -5.44 17.76
N VAL A 37 -16.90 -5.30 17.29
CA VAL A 37 -17.25 -5.55 15.87
C VAL A 37 -16.67 -4.47 14.97
N VAL A 38 -16.76 -3.20 15.37
CA VAL A 38 -16.13 -2.07 14.65
C VAL A 38 -14.62 -2.15 14.73
N GLY A 39 -14.05 -2.54 15.88
CA GLY A 39 -12.62 -2.80 16.04
C GLY A 39 -12.13 -3.96 15.18
N ALA A 40 -12.88 -5.05 15.09
CA ALA A 40 -12.56 -6.18 14.21
C ALA A 40 -12.71 -5.81 12.73
N MET A 41 -13.71 -5.00 12.36
CA MET A 41 -13.82 -4.41 11.03
C MET A 41 -12.64 -3.48 10.73
N ALA A 42 -12.23 -2.62 11.67
CA ALA A 42 -11.08 -1.74 11.51
C ALA A 42 -9.79 -2.55 11.33
N LEU A 43 -9.57 -3.60 12.12
CA LEU A 43 -8.46 -4.53 11.95
C LEU A 43 -8.55 -5.35 10.66
N TYR A 44 -9.76 -5.64 10.16
CA TYR A 44 -9.98 -6.28 8.86
C TYR A 44 -9.79 -5.33 7.68
N PHE A 45 -10.04 -4.03 7.87
CA PHE A 45 -9.80 -2.97 6.89
C PHE A 45 -8.35 -2.48 6.89
N GLU A 46 -7.69 -2.41 8.04
CA GLU A 46 -6.23 -2.23 8.18
C GLU A 46 -5.50 -3.49 7.72
N GLY A 47 -6.07 -4.67 7.98
CA GLY A 47 -5.68 -5.95 7.43
C GLY A 47 -6.32 -6.24 6.08
N LYS A 48 -6.77 -5.20 5.34
CA LYS A 48 -7.00 -5.40 3.90
C LYS A 48 -5.65 -5.88 3.36
N PRO A 49 -5.59 -7.08 2.76
CA PRO A 49 -4.41 -7.42 2.01
C PRO A 49 -4.24 -6.29 1.01
N VAL A 50 -3.08 -5.63 1.02
CA VAL A 50 -2.51 -5.08 -0.22
C VAL A 50 -2.88 -6.11 -1.27
N SER A 51 -3.72 -5.74 -2.23
CA SER A 51 -4.31 -6.75 -3.11
C SER A 51 -3.14 -7.60 -3.63
N ALA A 52 -3.26 -8.93 -3.67
CA ALA A 52 -2.11 -9.75 -4.06
C ALA A 52 -1.48 -9.26 -5.39
N GLU A 53 -2.30 -8.60 -6.22
CA GLU A 53 -1.89 -7.85 -7.41
C GLU A 53 -1.02 -6.62 -7.10
N GLU A 54 -1.39 -5.74 -6.17
CA GLU A 54 -0.56 -4.59 -5.76
C GLU A 54 0.79 -5.02 -5.15
N SER A 55 0.82 -6.11 -4.39
CA SER A 55 2.07 -6.65 -3.83
C SER A 55 2.97 -7.23 -4.94
N ALA A 56 2.40 -7.94 -5.90
CA ALA A 56 3.14 -8.48 -7.04
C ALA A 56 3.68 -7.37 -7.96
N VAL A 57 2.90 -6.30 -8.17
CA VAL A 57 3.33 -5.12 -8.93
C VAL A 57 4.48 -4.41 -8.22
N LEU A 58 4.41 -4.27 -6.89
CA LEU A 58 5.48 -3.65 -6.10
C LEU A 58 6.78 -4.46 -6.18
N GLU A 59 6.68 -5.77 -6.01
CA GLU A 59 7.83 -6.69 -6.09
C GLU A 59 8.48 -6.65 -7.48
N GLY A 60 7.67 -6.67 -8.55
CA GLY A 60 8.16 -6.52 -9.92
C GLY A 60 8.83 -5.16 -10.17
N CYS A 61 8.28 -4.07 -9.63
CA CYS A 61 8.91 -2.75 -9.74
C CYS A 61 10.25 -2.69 -8.99
N ILE A 62 10.40 -3.36 -7.85
CA ILE A 62 11.65 -3.44 -7.10
C ILE A 62 12.71 -4.22 -7.89
N GLU A 63 12.33 -5.35 -8.48
CA GLU A 63 13.24 -6.17 -9.31
C GLU A 63 13.75 -5.38 -10.51
N VAL A 64 12.84 -4.73 -11.25
CA VAL A 64 13.19 -3.89 -12.41
C VAL A 64 14.06 -2.71 -12.00
N PHE A 65 13.75 -2.03 -10.89
CA PHE A 65 14.58 -0.95 -10.39
C PHE A 65 16.00 -1.41 -10.04
N ASN A 66 16.16 -2.54 -9.34
CA ASN A 66 17.48 -3.07 -8.98
C ASN A 66 18.28 -3.53 -10.21
N LEU A 67 17.62 -3.98 -11.27
CA LEU A 67 18.28 -4.39 -12.51
C LEU A 67 18.78 -3.19 -13.32
N MET A 68 18.05 -2.07 -13.33
CA MET A 68 18.41 -0.88 -14.10
C MET A 68 19.26 0.13 -13.33
N TYR A 69 19.13 0.18 -11.99
CA TYR A 69 19.82 1.17 -11.18
C TYR A 69 21.32 0.86 -11.03
N ASP A 70 22.15 1.53 -11.81
CA ASP A 70 23.59 1.62 -11.58
C ASP A 70 23.96 2.91 -10.80
N PRO A 71 24.47 2.81 -9.56
CA PRO A 71 24.83 3.98 -8.76
C PRO A 71 25.97 4.83 -9.37
N SER A 72 26.78 4.28 -10.28
CA SER A 72 27.82 5.02 -10.99
C SER A 72 27.27 5.90 -12.11
N LEU A 73 26.13 5.53 -12.68
CA LEU A 73 25.47 6.23 -13.79
C LEU A 73 24.27 7.06 -13.34
N HIS A 74 23.59 6.62 -12.29
CA HIS A 74 22.29 7.15 -11.82
C HIS A 74 22.41 7.79 -10.45
N SER A 75 23.37 8.70 -10.26
CA SER A 75 23.69 9.29 -8.96
C SER A 75 22.74 10.43 -8.53
N THR A 76 21.49 10.45 -8.99
CA THR A 76 20.56 11.53 -8.60
C THR A 76 20.14 11.36 -7.13
N PRO A 77 19.96 12.46 -6.37
CA PRO A 77 19.57 12.38 -4.95
C PRO A 77 18.27 11.58 -4.74
N PHE A 78 17.35 11.67 -5.71
CA PHE A 78 16.09 10.93 -5.71
C PHE A 78 16.35 9.41 -5.82
N LEU A 79 17.07 8.95 -6.85
CA LEU A 79 17.31 7.53 -7.07
C LEU A 79 18.13 6.89 -5.96
N VAL A 80 19.10 7.62 -5.40
CA VAL A 80 19.87 7.19 -4.22
C VAL A 80 18.95 7.02 -3.00
N SER A 81 18.01 7.94 -2.79
CA SER A 81 17.05 7.83 -1.68
C SER A 81 16.12 6.64 -1.84
N VAL A 82 15.65 6.36 -3.05
CA VAL A 82 14.81 5.21 -3.37
C VAL A 82 15.60 3.92 -3.16
N HIS A 83 16.82 3.84 -3.67
CA HIS A 83 17.71 2.69 -3.48
C HIS A 83 17.96 2.37 -1.99
N ASN A 84 18.25 3.40 -1.18
CA ASN A 84 18.47 3.21 0.26
C ASN A 84 17.22 2.66 0.96
N ARG A 85 16.03 3.15 0.60
CA ARG A 85 14.76 2.66 1.16
C ARG A 85 14.47 1.22 0.71
N VAL A 86 14.74 0.89 -0.55
CA VAL A 86 14.58 -0.48 -1.09
C VAL A 86 15.49 -1.44 -0.33
N LYS A 87 16.75 -1.05 -0.12
CA LYS A 87 17.73 -1.85 0.62
C LYS A 87 17.39 -2.01 2.11
N ALA A 88 16.78 -0.99 2.71
CA ALA A 88 16.31 -1.05 4.10
C ALA A 88 15.05 -1.92 4.27
N GLY A 89 14.37 -2.27 3.19
CA GLY A 89 13.08 -2.97 3.24
C GLY A 89 11.94 -2.09 3.74
N ASP A 90 12.07 -0.76 3.59
CA ASP A 90 11.03 0.18 3.99
C ASP A 90 9.81 0.05 3.07
N ALA A 91 8.64 0.41 3.59
CA ALA A 91 7.44 0.55 2.76
C ALA A 91 7.65 1.68 1.73
N ILE A 92 7.60 1.32 0.44
CA ILE A 92 7.70 2.24 -0.69
C ILE A 92 6.45 2.08 -1.53
N ASP A 93 5.91 3.20 -1.98
CA ASP A 93 4.77 3.20 -2.89
C ASP A 93 5.24 2.79 -4.30
N SER A 94 4.46 1.93 -4.94
CA SER A 94 4.60 1.54 -6.34
C SER A 94 4.73 2.73 -7.29
N VAL A 95 4.05 3.85 -6.99
CA VAL A 95 4.14 5.10 -7.78
C VAL A 95 5.56 5.67 -7.76
N VAL A 96 6.19 5.68 -6.58
CA VAL A 96 7.55 6.21 -6.40
C VAL A 96 8.57 5.35 -7.12
N LEU A 97 8.43 4.03 -7.06
CA LEU A 97 9.28 3.09 -7.79
C LEU A 97 9.13 3.25 -9.31
N ARG A 98 7.90 3.42 -9.81
CA ARG A 98 7.66 3.69 -11.25
C ARG A 98 8.28 5.02 -11.69
N SER A 99 8.19 6.06 -10.87
CA SER A 99 8.87 7.33 -11.14
C SER A 99 10.38 7.18 -11.17
N ALA A 100 10.96 6.39 -10.26
CA ALA A 100 12.39 6.10 -10.23
C ALA A 100 12.85 5.35 -11.49
N ILE A 101 12.09 4.36 -11.94
CA ILE A 101 12.32 3.66 -13.22
C ILE A 101 12.30 4.63 -14.40
N SER A 102 11.28 5.49 -14.49
CA SER A 102 11.16 6.47 -15.58
C SER A 102 12.30 7.49 -15.59
N GLU A 103 12.82 7.86 -14.42
CA GLU A 103 13.97 8.76 -14.32
C GLU A 103 15.26 8.09 -14.79
N ILE A 104 15.47 6.80 -14.50
CA ILE A 104 16.59 6.02 -15.05
C ILE A 104 16.51 5.97 -16.57
N GLU A 105 15.36 5.62 -17.14
CA GLU A 105 15.15 5.58 -18.60
C GLU A 105 15.44 6.93 -19.27
N LYS A 106 15.07 8.03 -18.61
CA LYS A 106 15.35 9.38 -19.10
C LYS A 106 16.84 9.67 -19.13
N ILE A 107 17.58 9.32 -18.06
CA ILE A 107 19.03 9.52 -17.99
C ILE A 107 19.73 8.71 -19.09
N ASP A 108 19.34 7.45 -19.28
CA ASP A 108 19.90 6.60 -20.33
C ASP A 108 19.61 7.16 -21.73
N THR A 109 18.39 7.63 -21.97
CA THR A 109 18.01 8.23 -23.26
C THR A 109 18.80 9.52 -23.54
N GLU A 110 18.97 10.39 -22.54
CA GLU A 110 19.77 11.60 -22.67
C GLU A 110 21.24 11.27 -22.98
N ARG A 111 21.80 10.25 -22.32
CA ARG A 111 23.16 9.78 -22.59
C ARG A 111 23.32 9.27 -24.01
N ASP A 112 22.39 8.45 -24.49
CA ASP A 112 22.42 7.91 -25.86
C ASP A 112 22.32 9.02 -26.91
N CYS A 113 21.52 10.06 -26.65
CA CYS A 113 21.45 11.25 -27.50
C CYS A 113 22.79 11.98 -27.56
N LEU A 114 23.46 12.17 -26.42
CA LEU A 114 24.77 12.82 -26.34
C LEU A 114 25.86 12.01 -27.06
N VAL A 115 25.84 10.68 -26.93
CA VAL A 115 26.78 9.78 -27.60
C VAL A 115 26.60 9.87 -29.11
N LYS A 116 25.36 9.78 -29.61
CA LYS A 116 25.07 9.92 -31.05
C LYS A 116 25.46 11.29 -31.60
N ALA A 117 25.20 12.37 -30.86
CA ALA A 117 25.57 13.72 -31.27
C ALA A 117 27.10 13.92 -31.39
N ARG A 118 27.89 13.20 -30.58
CA ARG A 118 29.35 13.21 -30.69
C ARG A 118 29.82 12.57 -32.00
N PHE A 119 29.27 11.41 -32.37
CA PHE A 119 29.66 10.71 -33.60
C PHE A 119 29.24 11.38 -34.92
N VAL A 120 28.30 12.34 -34.87
CA VAL A 120 27.88 13.10 -36.07
C VAL A 120 28.78 14.30 -36.34
N ASN A 121 29.58 14.73 -35.35
CA ASN A 121 30.48 15.89 -35.46
C ASN A 121 31.96 15.52 -35.68
N ASP A 122 32.29 14.22 -35.74
CA ASP A 122 33.60 13.70 -36.15
C ASP A 122 33.59 13.33 -37.64
#